data_AF-A0A4V3CWN5-F1
#
_entry.id   AF-A0A4V3CWN5-F1
#
_cell.length_a   1.000
_cell.length_b   1.000
_cell.length_c   1.000
_cell.angle_alpha   90.00
_cell.angle_beta   90.00
_cell.angle_gamma   90.00
#
_symmetry.space_group_name_H-M   'P 1'
#
loop_
_entity.id
_entity.type
_entity.pdbx_description
1 polymer ?
#
loop_
_entity_poly.entity_id
_entity_poly.type
_entity_poly.pdbx_seq_one_letter_code
_entity_poly.pdbx_strand_id
1 'polypeptide(L)'
;MSSASAFPATFARDESGSTALAFAISFFVVAFSLGAAVDYGRQSDLKSNLQAAADSIALASATRGAALTQQEAKQLLNRTLAASGGRIDTVSVEGDGTGVFTVTLAAEVDASFLAIGGFDKLGATVSSKAKEATAKKLQSATMSIKSAKGTFDKEIYFVTYDKNGTVLKRQLMLTYDYTNKNGKISTKFTPTIGTATTITVTDYDSYAIEMVAYQDTTYTGKHTFPKTYSSKALDVSSFLKVAGACSDTAGSTMDWEDGGDGDYADLKTTLACTLQTTNQDGVRLTQ
;
A
#
# COMPACT_ATOMS: atom_id res chain seq x y z
N MET A 1 69.23 18.88 -30.70
CA MET A 1 69.27 19.01 -29.22
C MET A 1 69.24 20.50 -28.90
N SER A 2 68.07 21.07 -28.69
CA SER A 2 67.34 21.14 -27.41
C SER A 2 67.73 22.40 -26.62
N SER A 3 67.22 23.55 -27.06
CA SER A 3 67.15 24.78 -26.25
C SER A 3 65.70 25.05 -25.92
N ALA A 4 65.19 24.32 -24.93
CA ALA A 4 63.91 24.56 -24.28
C ALA A 4 64.19 24.96 -22.83
N SER A 5 64.55 26.21 -22.56
CA SER A 5 64.65 26.71 -21.16
C SER A 5 64.51 28.22 -20.95
N ALA A 6 64.22 29.04 -21.97
CA ALA A 6 64.21 30.51 -21.82
C ALA A 6 62.81 31.15 -21.66
N PHE A 7 61.72 30.38 -21.63
CA PHE A 7 60.36 30.95 -21.62
C PHE A 7 59.91 31.59 -20.27
N PRO A 8 60.25 31.06 -19.08
CA PRO A 8 59.71 31.63 -17.84
C PRO A 8 60.43 32.91 -17.36
N ALA A 9 61.71 33.10 -17.70
CA ALA A 9 62.50 34.24 -17.21
C ALA A 9 62.15 35.57 -17.88
N THR A 10 61.69 35.54 -19.14
CA THR A 10 61.30 36.73 -19.89
C THR A 10 59.92 37.24 -19.47
N PHE A 11 59.02 36.34 -19.03
CA PHE A 11 57.68 36.69 -18.54
C PHE A 11 57.73 37.46 -17.20
N ALA A 12 58.70 37.13 -16.33
CA ALA A 12 58.89 37.82 -15.05
C ALA A 12 59.45 39.24 -15.18
N ARG A 13 59.90 39.64 -16.38
CA ARG A 13 60.61 40.90 -16.65
C ARG A 13 59.84 41.85 -17.58
N ASP A 14 58.63 41.47 -17.98
CA ASP A 14 57.77 42.29 -18.83
C ASP A 14 57.04 43.34 -17.96
N GLU A 15 57.53 44.58 -17.98
CA GLU A 15 56.94 45.73 -17.25
C GLU A 15 55.78 46.40 -18.00
N SER A 16 55.27 45.78 -19.06
CA SER A 16 54.12 46.33 -19.79
C SER A 16 52.85 46.26 -18.94
N GLY A 17 52.36 47.42 -18.48
CA GLY A 17 51.16 47.54 -17.63
C GLY A 17 49.87 46.95 -18.22
N SER A 18 49.85 46.62 -19.51
CA SER A 18 48.75 45.92 -20.17
C SER A 18 48.54 44.49 -19.65
N THR A 19 49.61 43.77 -19.28
CA THR A 19 49.52 42.39 -18.77
C THR A 19 48.89 42.36 -17.37
N ALA A 20 49.26 43.30 -16.51
CA ALA A 20 48.68 43.46 -15.18
C ALA A 20 47.18 43.79 -15.24
N LEU A 21 46.77 44.67 -16.17
CA LEU A 21 45.36 44.99 -16.40
C LEU A 21 44.57 43.78 -16.89
N ALA A 22 45.10 43.04 -17.86
CA ALA A 22 44.46 41.82 -18.37
C ALA A 22 44.31 40.78 -17.26
N PHE A 23 45.36 40.55 -16.47
CA PHE A 23 45.32 39.63 -15.33
C PHE A 23 44.29 40.05 -14.28
N ALA A 24 44.23 41.33 -13.91
CA ALA A 24 43.26 41.82 -12.94
C ALA A 24 41.80 41.59 -13.39
N ILE A 25 41.51 41.85 -14.67
CA ILE A 25 40.16 41.61 -15.24
C ILE A 25 39.86 40.12 -15.28
N SER A 26 40.79 39.28 -15.76
CA SER A 26 40.60 37.83 -15.79
C SER A 26 40.44 37.23 -14.40
N PHE A 27 41.19 37.71 -13.41
CA PHE A 27 41.08 37.29 -12.03
C PHE A 27 39.67 37.56 -11.48
N PHE A 28 39.13 38.76 -11.72
CA PHE A 28 37.77 39.10 -11.31
C PHE A 28 36.73 38.16 -11.94
N VAL A 29 36.84 37.86 -13.24
CA VAL A 29 35.93 36.93 -13.94
C VAL A 29 35.98 35.52 -13.35
N VAL A 30 37.18 35.01 -13.07
CA VAL A 30 37.37 33.67 -12.48
C VAL A 30 36.84 33.64 -11.04
N ALA A 31 37.18 34.63 -10.22
CA ALA A 31 36.72 34.72 -8.84
C ALA A 31 35.18 34.83 -8.76
N PHE A 32 34.58 35.65 -9.62
CA PHE A 32 33.12 35.77 -9.73
C PHE A 32 32.47 34.45 -10.14
N SER A 33 33.05 33.74 -11.11
CA SER A 33 32.56 32.44 -11.58
C SER A 33 32.63 31.37 -10.49
N LEU A 34 33.71 31.34 -9.70
CA LEU A 34 33.83 30.46 -8.54
C LEU A 34 32.78 30.80 -7.46
N GLY A 35 32.57 32.08 -7.20
CA GLY A 35 31.55 32.54 -6.26
C GLY A 35 30.13 32.15 -6.68
N ALA A 36 29.79 32.36 -7.95
CA ALA A 36 28.51 31.95 -8.52
C ALA A 36 28.30 30.43 -8.44
N ALA A 37 29.37 29.63 -8.63
CA ALA A 37 29.30 28.18 -8.46
C ALA A 37 28.99 27.77 -7.01
N VAL A 38 29.53 28.49 -6.02
CA VAL A 38 29.22 28.25 -4.59
C VAL A 38 27.76 28.59 -4.28
N ASP A 39 27.25 29.74 -4.73
CA ASP A 39 25.84 30.11 -4.53
C ASP A 39 24.90 29.10 -5.20
N TYR A 40 25.24 28.64 -6.41
CA TYR A 40 24.48 27.58 -7.09
C TYR A 40 24.52 26.24 -6.33
N GLY A 41 25.68 25.86 -5.79
CA GLY A 41 25.81 24.67 -4.94
C GLY A 41 24.86 24.72 -3.75
N ARG A 42 24.79 25.86 -3.05
CA ARG A 42 23.88 26.08 -1.92
C ARG A 42 22.40 26.00 -2.36
N GLN A 43 22.05 26.55 -3.52
CA GLN A 43 20.69 26.44 -4.07
C GLN A 43 20.33 24.98 -4.41
N SER A 44 21.27 24.23 -4.98
CA SER A 44 21.09 22.81 -5.30
C SER A 44 20.87 21.97 -4.03
N ASP A 45 21.68 22.20 -2.99
CA ASP A 45 21.51 21.55 -1.69
C ASP A 45 20.18 21.91 -1.03
N LEU A 46 19.75 23.18 -1.11
CA LEU A 46 18.45 23.62 -0.64
C LEU A 46 17.32 22.85 -1.36
N LYS A 47 17.38 22.75 -2.70
CA LYS A 47 16.38 22.04 -3.50
C LYS A 47 16.29 20.56 -3.12
N SER A 48 17.43 19.89 -2.94
CA SER A 48 17.48 18.49 -2.52
C SER A 48 16.83 18.28 -1.14
N ASN A 49 17.18 19.13 -0.18
CA ASN A 49 16.60 19.08 1.18
C ASN A 49 15.10 19.39 1.19
N LEU A 50 14.67 20.36 0.37
CA LEU A 50 13.25 20.66 0.19
C LEU A 50 12.49 19.47 -0.39
N GLN A 51 13.05 18.78 -1.40
CA GLN A 51 12.41 17.61 -2.00
C GLN A 51 12.23 16.50 -0.96
N ALA A 52 13.27 16.19 -0.18
CA ALA A 52 13.19 15.19 0.88
C ALA A 52 12.13 15.56 1.95
N ALA A 53 12.01 16.84 2.29
CA ALA A 53 10.96 17.32 3.19
C ALA A 53 9.56 17.19 2.56
N ALA A 54 9.40 17.58 1.29
CA ALA A 54 8.13 17.47 0.57
C ALA A 54 7.65 16.01 0.49
N ASP A 55 8.55 15.09 0.15
CA ASP A 55 8.27 13.65 0.11
C ASP A 55 7.83 13.12 1.48
N SER A 56 8.52 13.53 2.56
CA SER A 56 8.17 13.13 3.92
C SER A 56 6.79 13.65 4.35
N ILE A 57 6.45 14.89 4.01
CA ILE A 57 5.14 15.50 4.31
C ILE A 57 4.03 14.84 3.48
N ALA A 58 4.29 14.56 2.20
CA ALA A 58 3.34 13.90 1.32
C ALA A 58 3.05 12.49 1.84
N LEU A 59 4.10 11.73 2.16
CA LEU A 59 4.00 10.39 2.74
C LEU A 59 3.23 10.39 4.06
N ALA A 60 3.53 11.34 4.96
CA ALA A 60 2.83 11.46 6.24
C ALA A 60 1.33 11.81 6.06
N SER A 61 1.01 12.71 5.13
CA SER A 61 -0.38 13.07 4.82
C SER A 61 -1.15 11.87 4.27
N ALA A 62 -0.54 11.13 3.35
CA ALA A 62 -1.13 9.93 2.77
C ALA A 62 -1.21 8.75 3.75
N THR A 63 -0.33 8.67 4.75
CA THR A 63 -0.41 7.65 5.82
C THR A 63 -1.55 7.96 6.78
N ARG A 64 -1.78 9.24 7.07
CA ARG A 64 -2.86 9.71 7.93
C ARG A 64 -4.23 9.64 7.24
N GLY A 65 -4.27 9.60 5.91
CA GLY A 65 -5.49 9.76 5.13
C GLY A 65 -6.05 11.19 5.18
N ALA A 66 -5.23 12.18 5.58
CA ALA A 66 -5.62 13.58 5.67
C ALA A 66 -4.43 14.51 5.45
N ALA A 67 -4.68 15.67 4.82
CA ALA A 67 -3.66 16.68 4.60
C ALA A 67 -3.14 17.18 5.95
N LEU A 68 -1.81 17.20 6.12
CA LEU A 68 -1.20 17.87 7.27
C LEU A 68 -1.54 19.35 7.26
N THR A 69 -1.77 19.91 8.45
CA THR A 69 -1.92 21.36 8.60
C THR A 69 -0.62 22.06 8.21
N GLN A 70 -0.71 23.32 7.76
CA GLN A 70 0.50 24.10 7.47
C GLN A 70 1.47 24.16 8.67
N GLN A 71 0.95 24.17 9.91
CA GLN A 71 1.78 24.21 11.10
C GLN A 71 2.55 22.90 11.32
N GLU A 72 1.89 21.74 11.16
CA GLU A 72 2.56 20.43 11.20
C GLU A 72 3.60 20.32 10.10
N ALA A 73 3.25 20.70 8.86
CA ALA A 73 4.18 20.70 7.73
C ALA A 73 5.41 21.59 7.98
N LYS A 74 5.23 22.79 8.55
CA LYS A 74 6.32 23.68 8.96
C LYS A 74 7.21 23.07 10.04
N GLN A 75 6.65 22.33 11.00
CA GLN A 75 7.43 21.65 12.03
C GLN A 75 8.31 20.54 11.45
N LEU A 76 7.80 19.74 10.50
CA LEU A 76 8.61 18.77 9.76
C LEU A 76 9.70 19.47 8.93
N LEU A 77 9.33 20.52 8.21
CA LEU A 77 10.23 21.27 7.35
C LEU A 77 11.39 21.91 8.12
N ASN A 78 11.11 22.49 9.30
CA ASN A 78 12.13 23.11 10.15
C ASN A 78 13.19 22.10 10.63
N ARG A 79 12.83 20.82 10.83
CA ARG A 79 13.79 19.77 11.18
C ARG A 79 14.75 19.47 10.02
N THR A 80 14.25 19.55 8.79
CA THR A 80 15.05 19.29 7.57
C THR A 80 15.90 20.49 7.17
N LEU A 81 15.40 21.72 7.36
CA LEU A 81 16.09 22.95 6.93
C LEU A 81 17.01 23.59 7.98
N ALA A 82 17.04 23.10 9.21
CA ALA A 82 17.88 23.66 10.28
C ALA A 82 19.37 23.80 9.91
N ALA A 83 19.87 22.98 8.97
CA ALA A 83 21.26 22.99 8.52
C ALA A 83 21.53 23.82 7.26
N SER A 84 20.52 24.15 6.45
CA SER A 84 20.72 24.76 5.12
C SER A 84 20.71 26.30 5.12
N GLY A 85 20.29 26.94 6.21
CA GLY A 85 20.17 28.40 6.30
C GLY A 85 19.11 28.99 5.35
N GLY A 86 18.30 28.15 4.72
CA GLY A 86 17.22 28.58 3.83
C GLY A 86 16.03 29.13 4.61
N ARG A 87 15.36 30.15 4.03
CA ARG A 87 14.17 30.78 4.59
C ARG A 87 12.94 30.26 3.85
N ILE A 88 12.01 29.67 4.59
CA ILE A 88 10.76 29.14 4.03
C ILE A 88 9.90 30.30 3.53
N ASP A 89 9.46 30.21 2.27
CA ASP A 89 8.56 31.18 1.64
C ASP A 89 7.13 30.63 1.63
N THR A 90 6.93 29.45 1.03
CA THR A 90 5.60 28.86 0.84
C THR A 90 5.55 27.41 1.34
N VAL A 91 4.45 27.06 2.00
CA VAL A 91 4.09 25.68 2.37
C VAL A 91 2.62 25.46 2.01
N SER A 92 2.36 24.64 0.98
CA SER A 92 1.02 24.17 0.64
C SER A 92 0.94 22.65 0.76
N VAL A 93 -0.14 22.17 1.36
CA VAL A 93 -0.48 20.74 1.49
C VAL A 93 -1.96 20.62 1.14
N GLU A 94 -2.25 19.92 0.05
CA GLU A 94 -3.59 19.81 -0.52
C GLU A 94 -3.94 18.34 -0.72
N GLY A 95 -5.16 17.96 -0.35
CA GLY A 95 -5.74 16.64 -0.67
C GLY A 95 -6.80 16.78 -1.75
N ASP A 96 -6.81 15.89 -2.73
CA ASP A 96 -7.76 15.93 -3.85
C ASP A 96 -9.11 15.24 -3.56
N GLY A 97 -9.28 14.68 -2.35
CA GLY A 97 -10.44 13.90 -1.95
C GLY A 97 -10.47 12.47 -2.49
N THR A 98 -9.50 12.07 -3.31
CA THR A 98 -9.33 10.70 -3.85
C THR A 98 -8.20 9.92 -3.16
N GLY A 99 -7.64 10.48 -2.08
CA GLY A 99 -6.51 9.92 -1.33
C GLY A 99 -5.16 10.29 -1.93
N VAL A 100 -5.09 11.27 -2.84
CA VAL A 100 -3.83 11.84 -3.33
C VAL A 100 -3.56 13.16 -2.62
N PHE A 101 -2.36 13.27 -2.06
CA PHE A 101 -1.89 14.44 -1.34
C PHE A 101 -0.76 15.08 -2.12
N THR A 102 -0.90 16.37 -2.45
CA THR A 102 0.11 17.18 -3.12
C THR A 102 0.72 18.14 -2.12
N VAL A 103 2.04 18.15 -2.04
CA VAL A 103 2.82 19.06 -1.21
C VAL A 103 3.64 19.95 -2.12
N THR A 104 3.58 21.26 -1.89
CA THR A 104 4.39 22.25 -2.61
C THR A 104 5.14 23.10 -1.59
N LEU A 105 6.47 23.10 -1.68
CA LEU A 105 7.34 23.86 -0.80
C LEU A 105 8.17 24.84 -1.63
N ALA A 106 8.32 26.06 -1.13
CA ALA A 106 9.27 27.04 -1.67
C ALA A 106 10.13 27.62 -0.55
N ALA A 107 11.43 27.77 -0.80
CA ALA A 107 12.35 28.47 0.09
C ALA A 107 13.40 29.25 -0.70
N GLU A 108 14.02 30.22 -0.04
CA GLU A 108 15.06 31.09 -0.59
C GLU A 108 16.34 30.99 0.23
N VAL A 109 17.49 31.18 -0.42
CA VAL A 109 18.81 31.34 0.21
C VAL A 109 19.46 32.63 -0.29
N ASP A 110 20.09 33.37 0.60
CA ASP A 110 20.82 34.60 0.25
C ASP A 110 22.06 34.27 -0.58
N ALA A 111 22.19 34.94 -1.73
CA ALA A 111 23.35 34.83 -2.61
C ALA A 111 24.47 35.76 -2.11
N SER A 112 25.67 35.23 -1.90
CA SER A 112 26.80 36.04 -1.40
C SER A 112 27.60 36.65 -2.53
N PHE A 113 27.83 35.89 -3.60
CA PHE A 113 28.65 36.31 -4.73
C PHE A 113 27.80 36.83 -5.88
N LEU A 114 26.66 36.18 -6.14
CA LEU A 114 25.71 36.62 -7.16
C LEU A 114 25.02 37.94 -6.79
N ALA A 115 24.99 38.33 -5.51
CA ALA A 115 24.51 39.64 -5.07
C ALA A 115 25.34 40.80 -5.66
N ILE A 116 26.64 40.59 -5.92
CA ILE A 116 27.48 41.58 -6.61
C ILE A 116 26.96 41.84 -8.03
N GLY A 117 26.35 40.84 -8.65
CA GLY A 117 25.68 40.92 -9.95
C GLY A 117 24.20 41.34 -9.88
N GLY A 118 23.69 41.73 -8.71
CA GLY A 118 22.30 42.15 -8.51
C GLY A 118 21.30 41.04 -8.22
N PHE A 119 21.76 39.82 -7.91
CA PHE A 119 20.90 38.70 -7.50
C PHE A 119 21.06 38.43 -6.01
N ASP A 120 20.23 39.07 -5.18
CA ASP A 120 20.35 38.96 -3.71
C ASP A 120 19.92 37.59 -3.17
N LYS A 121 19.08 36.87 -3.91
CA LYS A 121 18.45 35.62 -3.46
C LYS A 121 18.32 34.59 -4.55
N LEU A 122 18.42 33.32 -4.16
CA LEU A 122 18.15 32.17 -5.01
C LEU A 122 17.01 31.35 -4.40
N GLY A 123 15.90 31.23 -5.15
CA GLY A 123 14.74 30.44 -4.75
C GLY A 123 14.81 29.00 -5.25
N ALA A 124 14.16 28.09 -4.53
CA ALA A 124 13.88 26.73 -4.98
C ALA A 124 12.43 26.36 -4.64
N THR A 125 11.72 25.82 -5.62
CA THR A 125 10.36 25.28 -5.47
C THR A 125 10.37 23.80 -5.82
N VAL A 126 9.72 22.99 -4.99
CA VAL A 126 9.55 21.55 -5.18
C VAL A 126 8.10 21.16 -5.00
N SER A 127 7.69 20.08 -5.66
CA SER A 127 6.39 19.47 -5.46
C SER A 127 6.56 17.97 -5.30
N SER A 128 5.78 17.38 -4.40
CA SER A 128 5.73 15.93 -4.19
C SER A 128 4.28 15.48 -4.07
N LYS A 129 3.98 14.27 -4.55
CA LYS A 129 2.67 13.66 -4.40
C LYS A 129 2.79 12.29 -3.74
N ALA A 130 1.82 11.97 -2.90
CA ALA A 130 1.69 10.65 -2.32
C ALA A 130 0.24 10.20 -2.42
N LYS A 131 0.06 8.90 -2.70
CA LYS A 131 -1.26 8.27 -2.70
C LYS A 131 -1.36 7.34 -1.51
N GLU A 132 -2.45 7.46 -0.77
CA GLU A 132 -2.86 6.53 0.27
C GLU A 132 -2.93 5.11 -0.31
N ALA A 133 -2.22 4.13 0.27
CA ALA A 133 -2.46 2.76 -0.16
C ALA A 133 -3.76 2.29 0.49
N THR A 134 -4.69 1.93 -0.37
CA THR A 134 -5.93 1.31 0.05
C THR A 134 -5.86 -0.17 -0.30
N ALA A 135 -6.23 -1.04 0.65
CA ALA A 135 -6.55 -2.42 0.33
C ALA A 135 -8.05 -2.61 0.41
N LYS A 136 -8.55 -3.48 -0.46
CA LYS A 136 -9.90 -4.00 -0.32
C LYS A 136 -9.86 -5.13 0.71
N LYS A 137 -10.45 -4.91 1.89
CA LYS A 137 -10.73 -5.97 2.86
C LYS A 137 -12.19 -6.41 2.74
N LEU A 138 -12.46 -7.65 3.10
CA LEU A 138 -13.79 -8.21 3.16
C LEU A 138 -14.57 -7.52 4.29
N GLN A 139 -15.72 -6.95 3.94
CA GLN A 139 -16.67 -6.36 4.89
C GLN A 139 -17.73 -7.36 5.29
N SER A 140 -18.22 -8.14 4.33
CA SER A 140 -19.22 -9.17 4.57
C SER A 140 -19.07 -10.34 3.61
N ALA A 141 -19.48 -11.51 4.08
CA ALA A 141 -19.58 -12.72 3.28
C ALA A 141 -21.03 -13.23 3.35
N THR A 142 -21.61 -13.50 2.20
CA THR A 142 -22.97 -14.00 2.04
C THR A 142 -22.91 -15.36 1.38
N MET A 143 -23.45 -16.38 2.04
CA MET A 143 -23.43 -17.75 1.54
C MET A 143 -24.84 -18.32 1.40
N SER A 144 -25.09 -19.07 0.34
CA SER A 144 -26.35 -19.78 0.12
C SER A 144 -26.13 -21.19 -0.40
N ILE A 145 -27.09 -22.08 -0.12
CA ILE A 145 -27.10 -23.46 -0.59
C ILE A 145 -27.76 -23.52 -1.96
N LYS A 146 -27.08 -24.13 -2.93
CA LYS A 146 -27.64 -24.47 -4.25
C LYS A 146 -28.23 -25.88 -4.27
N SER A 147 -27.49 -26.85 -3.76
CA SER A 147 -27.93 -28.24 -3.64
C SER A 147 -27.05 -28.98 -2.64
N ALA A 148 -27.55 -30.06 -2.06
CA ALA A 148 -26.71 -31.02 -1.32
C ALA A 148 -27.16 -32.45 -1.63
N LYS A 149 -26.23 -33.39 -1.52
CA LYS A 149 -26.41 -34.83 -1.63
C LYS A 149 -25.61 -35.54 -0.53
N GLY A 150 -25.79 -36.85 -0.46
CA GLY A 150 -25.13 -37.70 0.51
C GLY A 150 -26.00 -38.04 1.72
N THR A 151 -25.39 -38.70 2.69
CA THR A 151 -26.07 -39.26 3.88
C THR A 151 -25.50 -38.75 5.20
N PHE A 152 -24.54 -37.82 5.13
CA PHE A 152 -23.89 -37.22 6.28
C PHE A 152 -24.40 -35.80 6.51
N ASP A 153 -24.59 -35.47 7.79
CA ASP A 153 -24.86 -34.09 8.20
C ASP A 153 -23.63 -33.23 7.89
N LYS A 154 -23.86 -32.01 7.41
CA LYS A 154 -22.79 -31.08 7.04
C LYS A 154 -23.06 -29.72 7.67
N GLU A 155 -22.01 -29.10 8.18
CA GLU A 155 -22.03 -27.71 8.62
C GLU A 155 -20.93 -26.93 7.90
N ILE A 156 -21.27 -25.76 7.35
CA ILE A 156 -20.27 -24.85 6.76
C ILE A 156 -20.05 -23.66 7.67
N TYR A 157 -18.78 -23.40 7.95
CA TYR A 157 -18.32 -22.29 8.76
C TYR A 157 -17.52 -21.31 7.92
N PHE A 158 -17.67 -20.03 8.23
CA PHE A 158 -16.73 -18.99 7.81
C PHE A 158 -15.77 -18.72 8.97
N VAL A 159 -14.47 -18.81 8.69
CA VAL A 159 -13.42 -18.70 9.71
C VAL A 159 -12.45 -17.60 9.36
N THR A 160 -12.20 -16.68 10.29
CA THR A 160 -11.17 -15.63 10.17
C THR A 160 -9.97 -15.96 11.02
N TYR A 161 -8.80 -15.51 10.57
CA TYR A 161 -7.50 -15.73 11.21
C TYR A 161 -6.75 -14.43 11.40
N ASP A 162 -5.94 -14.36 12.46
CA ASP A 162 -4.92 -13.33 12.61
C ASP A 162 -3.68 -13.61 11.75
N LYS A 163 -2.70 -12.70 11.80
CA LYS A 163 -1.42 -12.79 11.09
C LYS A 163 -0.56 -14.00 11.48
N ASN A 164 -0.81 -14.59 12.66
CA ASN A 164 -0.08 -15.76 13.15
C ASN A 164 -0.81 -17.07 12.79
N GLY A 165 -1.96 -16.98 12.13
CA GLY A 165 -2.82 -18.13 11.82
C GLY A 165 -3.71 -18.58 12.98
N THR A 166 -3.86 -17.77 14.03
CA THR A 166 -4.81 -18.05 15.13
C THR A 166 -6.23 -17.76 14.67
N VAL A 167 -7.19 -18.64 14.97
CA VAL A 167 -8.61 -18.40 14.69
C VAL A 167 -9.12 -17.23 15.52
N LEU A 168 -9.66 -16.21 14.86
CA LEU A 168 -10.29 -15.04 15.49
C LEU A 168 -11.79 -15.24 15.66
N LYS A 169 -12.46 -15.71 14.61
CA LYS A 169 -13.91 -15.97 14.61
C LYS A 169 -14.20 -17.19 13.75
N ARG A 170 -15.08 -18.06 14.24
CA ARG A 170 -15.63 -19.20 13.51
C ARG A 170 -17.14 -19.14 13.60
N GLN A 171 -17.79 -18.85 12.47
CA GLN A 171 -19.22 -18.56 12.41
C GLN A 171 -19.92 -19.59 11.53
N LEU A 172 -20.94 -20.26 12.05
CA LEU A 172 -21.78 -21.17 11.27
C LEU A 172 -22.58 -20.39 10.22
N MET A 173 -22.46 -20.78 8.96
CA MET A 173 -23.14 -20.15 7.82
C MET A 173 -24.37 -20.95 7.40
N LEU A 174 -24.26 -22.27 7.37
CA LEU A 174 -25.34 -23.16 6.96
C LEU A 174 -25.18 -24.58 7.50
N THR A 175 -26.29 -25.31 7.56
CA THR A 175 -26.37 -26.74 7.89
C THR A 175 -27.16 -27.51 6.83
N TYR A 176 -26.78 -28.76 6.65
CA TYR A 176 -27.51 -29.79 5.93
C TYR A 176 -27.63 -30.99 6.89
N ASP A 177 -28.85 -31.30 7.30
CA ASP A 177 -29.12 -32.41 8.20
C ASP A 177 -29.79 -33.54 7.40
N TYR A 178 -29.28 -34.76 7.53
CA TYR A 178 -29.79 -35.99 6.92
C TYR A 178 -30.24 -36.96 8.02
N THR A 179 -31.45 -37.48 7.87
CA THR A 179 -31.94 -38.56 8.73
C THR A 179 -32.60 -39.66 7.91
N ASN A 180 -32.38 -40.91 8.31
CA ASN A 180 -33.07 -42.08 7.80
C ASN A 180 -33.62 -42.90 8.97
N LYS A 181 -34.90 -42.67 9.30
CA LYS A 181 -35.58 -43.40 10.39
C LYS A 181 -36.52 -44.43 9.78
N ASN A 182 -36.21 -45.70 9.97
CA ASN A 182 -37.02 -46.83 9.47
C ASN A 182 -37.28 -46.76 7.96
N GLY A 183 -36.28 -46.38 7.16
CA GLY A 183 -36.38 -46.24 5.71
C GLY A 183 -37.00 -44.91 5.24
N LYS A 184 -37.46 -44.06 6.17
CA LYS A 184 -37.96 -42.72 5.85
C LYS A 184 -36.82 -41.72 5.87
N ILE A 185 -36.44 -41.25 4.69
CA ILE A 185 -35.42 -40.22 4.49
C ILE A 185 -36.03 -38.83 4.74
N SER A 186 -35.31 -37.99 5.48
CA SER A 186 -35.62 -36.58 5.63
C SER A 186 -34.34 -35.76 5.60
N THR A 187 -34.33 -34.72 4.77
CA THR A 187 -33.24 -33.74 4.68
C THR A 187 -33.73 -32.37 5.12
N LYS A 188 -32.92 -31.63 5.87
CA LYS A 188 -33.19 -30.27 6.30
C LYS A 188 -32.03 -29.34 5.94
N PHE A 189 -32.37 -28.14 5.49
CA PHE A 189 -31.41 -27.11 5.12
C PHE A 189 -31.63 -25.89 6.00
N THR A 190 -30.57 -25.39 6.62
CA THR A 190 -30.63 -24.15 7.41
C THR A 190 -29.51 -23.23 6.97
N PRO A 191 -29.76 -22.11 6.27
CA PRO A 191 -31.06 -21.66 5.80
C PRO A 191 -31.60 -22.55 4.66
N THR A 192 -32.88 -22.43 4.34
CA THR A 192 -33.51 -23.17 3.23
C THR A 192 -32.78 -22.88 1.92
N ILE A 193 -32.76 -23.85 1.00
CA ILE A 193 -32.18 -23.69 -0.35
C ILE A 193 -32.69 -22.39 -1.01
N GLY A 194 -31.76 -21.64 -1.62
CA GLY A 194 -32.05 -20.34 -2.24
C GLY A 194 -32.07 -19.16 -1.26
N THR A 195 -32.04 -19.40 0.05
CA THR A 195 -31.87 -18.35 1.08
C THR A 195 -30.41 -18.23 1.45
N ALA A 196 -29.95 -17.00 1.71
CA ALA A 196 -28.57 -16.71 2.04
C ALA A 196 -28.40 -16.30 3.51
N THR A 197 -27.26 -16.67 4.10
CA THR A 197 -26.78 -16.17 5.39
C THR A 197 -25.67 -15.17 5.13
N THR A 198 -25.80 -13.97 5.67
CA THR A 198 -24.75 -12.93 5.60
C THR A 198 -24.08 -12.77 6.95
N ILE A 199 -22.76 -12.66 6.93
CA ILE A 199 -21.96 -12.32 8.10
C ILE A 199 -21.17 -11.04 7.84
N THR A 200 -21.05 -10.20 8.87
CA THR A 200 -20.08 -9.11 8.89
C THR A 200 -18.72 -9.65 9.31
N VAL A 201 -17.72 -9.32 8.51
CA VAL A 201 -16.33 -9.69 8.72
C VAL A 201 -15.61 -8.48 9.29
N THR A 202 -15.15 -8.62 10.53
CA THR A 202 -14.31 -7.64 11.23
C THR A 202 -12.85 -8.05 11.12
N ASP A 203 -11.94 -7.33 11.80
CA ASP A 203 -10.50 -7.55 11.82
C ASP A 203 -10.05 -8.99 11.53
N TYR A 204 -9.34 -9.15 10.42
CA TYR A 204 -8.75 -10.40 9.99
C TYR A 204 -7.53 -10.13 9.10
N ASP A 205 -6.66 -11.12 9.01
CA ASP A 205 -5.52 -11.18 8.09
C ASP A 205 -5.80 -12.15 6.93
N SER A 206 -6.31 -13.34 7.26
CA SER A 206 -6.80 -14.31 6.27
C SER A 206 -8.14 -14.93 6.70
N TYR A 207 -8.82 -15.60 5.78
CA TYR A 207 -10.07 -16.32 6.06
C TYR A 207 -10.08 -17.69 5.36
N ALA A 208 -10.97 -18.58 5.82
CA ALA A 208 -11.26 -19.87 5.21
C ALA A 208 -12.75 -20.17 5.25
N ILE A 209 -13.19 -21.04 4.35
CA ILE A 209 -14.45 -21.75 4.48
C ILE A 209 -14.13 -23.16 4.96
N GLU A 210 -14.83 -23.61 5.99
CA GLU A 210 -14.68 -24.96 6.53
C GLU A 210 -15.98 -25.73 6.41
N MET A 211 -15.90 -26.97 5.96
CA MET A 211 -16.99 -27.94 6.08
C MET A 211 -16.68 -28.93 7.19
N VAL A 212 -17.62 -29.15 8.10
CA VAL A 212 -17.61 -30.27 9.03
C VAL A 212 -18.65 -31.26 8.55
N ALA A 213 -18.22 -32.45 8.15
CA ALA A 213 -19.10 -33.56 7.83
C ALA A 213 -19.14 -34.53 9.03
N TYR A 214 -20.35 -34.90 9.47
CA TYR A 214 -20.56 -35.82 10.59
C TYR A 214 -20.88 -37.21 10.08
N GLN A 215 -19.98 -38.17 10.33
CA GLN A 215 -20.08 -39.53 9.83
C GLN A 215 -20.96 -40.40 10.74
N ASP A 216 -22.25 -40.06 10.87
CA ASP A 216 -23.23 -40.86 11.60
C ASP A 216 -23.63 -42.12 10.82
N THR A 217 -23.03 -43.26 11.18
CA THR A 217 -23.37 -44.56 10.59
C THR A 217 -24.79 -45.05 10.92
N THR A 218 -25.45 -44.42 11.89
CA THR A 218 -26.85 -44.75 12.27
C THR A 218 -27.88 -43.93 11.50
N TYR A 219 -27.44 -42.89 10.78
CA TYR A 219 -28.31 -41.96 10.04
C TYR A 219 -29.45 -41.39 10.90
N THR A 220 -29.20 -41.20 12.20
CA THR A 220 -30.20 -40.67 13.13
C THR A 220 -30.15 -39.14 13.24
N GLY A 221 -29.23 -38.50 12.52
CA GLY A 221 -28.96 -37.07 12.55
C GLY A 221 -28.09 -36.66 13.73
N LYS A 222 -27.20 -37.56 14.17
CA LYS A 222 -26.27 -37.28 15.27
C LYS A 222 -24.99 -36.68 14.71
N HIS A 223 -24.54 -35.59 15.34
CA HIS A 223 -23.26 -34.97 15.02
C HIS A 223 -22.10 -35.74 15.67
N THR A 224 -21.82 -36.95 15.17
CA THR A 224 -20.73 -37.83 15.63
C THR A 224 -19.62 -37.96 14.58
N PHE A 225 -18.39 -38.24 15.03
CA PHE A 225 -17.21 -38.41 14.18
C PHE A 225 -17.00 -37.26 13.17
N PRO A 226 -16.85 -36.02 13.66
CA PRO A 226 -16.68 -34.86 12.78
C PRO A 226 -15.39 -34.98 11.98
N LYS A 227 -15.48 -34.78 10.67
CA LYS A 227 -14.34 -34.61 9.77
C LYS A 227 -14.39 -33.21 9.18
N THR A 228 -13.32 -32.45 9.42
CA THR A 228 -13.22 -31.05 8.96
C THR A 228 -12.42 -30.96 7.67
N TYR A 229 -12.98 -30.26 6.69
CA TYR A 229 -12.38 -29.92 5.41
C TYR A 229 -12.23 -28.40 5.35
N SER A 230 -11.03 -27.89 5.10
CA SER A 230 -10.76 -26.45 5.12
C SER A 230 -10.28 -25.97 3.75
N SER A 231 -10.80 -24.84 3.29
CA SER A 231 -10.33 -24.20 2.04
C SER A 231 -8.86 -23.74 2.10
N LYS A 232 -8.23 -23.79 3.29
CA LYS A 232 -6.79 -23.51 3.48
C LYS A 232 -5.92 -24.78 3.52
N ALA A 233 -6.51 -25.97 3.45
CA ALA A 233 -5.73 -27.21 3.49
C ALA A 233 -4.89 -27.38 2.21
N LEU A 234 -3.74 -28.06 2.33
CA LEU A 234 -2.84 -28.29 1.20
C LEU A 234 -3.45 -29.20 0.13
N ASP A 235 -4.37 -30.08 0.53
CA ASP A 235 -5.09 -31.05 -0.30
C ASP A 235 -6.50 -30.57 -0.68
N VAL A 236 -6.77 -29.25 -0.62
CA VAL A 236 -8.09 -28.65 -0.89
C VAL A 236 -8.72 -29.11 -2.21
N SER A 237 -7.90 -29.33 -3.24
CA SER A 237 -8.38 -29.79 -4.55
C SER A 237 -8.94 -31.21 -4.55
N SER A 238 -8.78 -31.97 -3.47
CA SER A 238 -9.38 -33.30 -3.32
C SER A 238 -10.83 -33.26 -2.83
N PHE A 239 -11.27 -32.14 -2.26
CA PHE A 239 -12.59 -32.01 -1.65
C PHE A 239 -13.33 -30.70 -1.92
N LEU A 240 -12.72 -29.73 -2.59
CA LEU A 240 -13.35 -28.45 -2.91
C LEU A 240 -12.94 -27.97 -4.30
N LYS A 241 -13.93 -27.71 -5.15
CA LYS A 241 -13.79 -26.96 -6.41
C LYS A 241 -14.42 -25.59 -6.26
N VAL A 242 -13.66 -24.55 -6.60
CA VAL A 242 -14.12 -23.16 -6.58
C VAL A 242 -14.08 -22.60 -8.00
N ALA A 243 -15.16 -21.95 -8.44
CA ALA A 243 -15.21 -21.23 -9.71
C ALA A 243 -15.77 -19.81 -9.51
N GLY A 244 -15.17 -18.83 -10.20
CA GLY A 244 -15.46 -17.40 -10.03
C GLY A 244 -14.76 -16.79 -8.81
N ALA A 245 -14.79 -15.46 -8.70
CA ALA A 245 -14.31 -14.76 -7.51
C ALA A 245 -15.49 -14.40 -6.60
N CYS A 246 -15.31 -14.47 -5.28
CA CYS A 246 -16.39 -14.13 -4.37
C CYS A 246 -16.79 -12.64 -4.46
N SER A 247 -15.88 -11.76 -4.90
CA SER A 247 -16.14 -10.34 -5.12
C SER A 247 -16.90 -10.03 -6.41
N ASP A 248 -17.11 -11.01 -7.29
CA ASP A 248 -17.86 -10.81 -8.52
C ASP A 248 -19.36 -10.67 -8.21
N THR A 249 -20.11 -10.03 -9.10
CA THR A 249 -21.57 -9.86 -8.94
C THR A 249 -22.30 -11.19 -8.77
N ALA A 250 -21.80 -12.26 -9.40
CA ALA A 250 -22.36 -13.61 -9.30
C ALA A 250 -21.85 -14.39 -8.07
N GLY A 251 -20.83 -13.88 -7.37
CA GLY A 251 -20.06 -14.60 -6.36
C GLY A 251 -19.28 -15.79 -6.94
N SER A 252 -18.68 -16.56 -6.04
CA SER A 252 -18.01 -17.82 -6.34
C SER A 252 -18.93 -19.01 -6.08
N THR A 253 -18.85 -20.04 -6.91
CA THR A 253 -19.47 -21.35 -6.63
C THR A 253 -18.47 -22.25 -5.95
N MET A 254 -18.90 -22.93 -4.89
CA MET A 254 -18.10 -23.87 -4.12
C MET A 254 -18.79 -25.22 -4.11
N ASP A 255 -18.15 -26.19 -4.77
CA ASP A 255 -18.61 -27.55 -4.94
C ASP A 255 -17.73 -28.46 -4.06
N TRP A 256 -18.33 -29.03 -3.02
CA TRP A 256 -17.67 -29.78 -1.96
C TRP A 256 -17.85 -31.29 -2.11
N GLU A 257 -16.87 -32.04 -1.59
CA GLU A 257 -16.91 -33.49 -1.41
C GLU A 257 -16.65 -33.87 0.04
N ASP A 258 -17.41 -34.84 0.55
CA ASP A 258 -17.22 -35.43 1.86
C ASP A 258 -16.98 -36.96 1.85
N GLY A 259 -17.19 -37.62 0.71
CA GLY A 259 -17.16 -39.09 0.56
C GLY A 259 -16.14 -39.68 -0.43
N GLY A 260 -15.48 -38.86 -1.25
CA GLY A 260 -14.34 -39.28 -2.09
C GLY A 260 -14.69 -40.03 -3.38
N ASP A 261 -15.93 -39.97 -3.85
CA ASP A 261 -16.34 -40.43 -5.19
C ASP A 261 -15.94 -39.46 -6.31
N GLY A 262 -15.67 -38.19 -5.98
CA GLY A 262 -14.99 -37.22 -6.84
C GLY A 262 -15.89 -36.51 -7.86
N ASP A 263 -17.21 -36.52 -7.65
CA ASP A 263 -18.21 -35.85 -8.49
C ASP A 263 -18.49 -34.37 -8.12
N TYR A 264 -18.07 -33.94 -6.93
CA TYR A 264 -18.19 -32.61 -6.32
C TYR A 264 -19.65 -32.18 -6.23
N ALA A 265 -20.53 -33.11 -5.86
CA ALA A 265 -21.96 -32.90 -5.77
C ALA A 265 -22.52 -33.07 -4.35
N ASP A 266 -21.71 -33.41 -3.36
CA ASP A 266 -22.14 -33.59 -1.96
C ASP A 266 -22.72 -32.30 -1.37
N LEU A 267 -22.11 -31.15 -1.65
CA LEU A 267 -22.68 -29.86 -1.29
C LEU A 267 -22.23 -28.76 -2.27
N LYS A 268 -23.19 -28.09 -2.88
CA LYS A 268 -22.94 -26.93 -3.75
C LYS A 268 -23.46 -25.67 -3.09
N THR A 269 -22.59 -24.68 -2.99
CA THR A 269 -22.91 -23.39 -2.37
C THR A 269 -22.45 -22.24 -3.26
N THR A 270 -22.99 -21.05 -3.00
CA THR A 270 -22.45 -19.80 -3.52
C THR A 270 -21.95 -18.92 -2.40
N LEU A 271 -20.80 -18.28 -2.60
CA LEU A 271 -20.21 -17.31 -1.70
C LEU A 271 -20.02 -15.98 -2.44
N ALA A 272 -20.74 -14.96 -1.99
CA ALA A 272 -20.60 -13.58 -2.44
C ALA A 272 -19.97 -12.73 -1.33
N CYS A 273 -19.07 -11.83 -1.71
CA CYS A 273 -18.26 -11.01 -0.82
C CYS A 273 -18.48 -9.53 -1.11
N THR A 274 -18.78 -8.74 -0.08
CA THR A 274 -18.70 -7.29 -0.18
C THR A 274 -17.34 -6.85 0.34
N LEU A 275 -16.60 -6.12 -0.48
CA LEU A 275 -15.30 -5.56 -0.10
C LEU A 275 -15.46 -4.09 0.33
N GLN A 276 -14.77 -3.70 1.39
CA GLN A 276 -14.59 -2.32 1.79
C GLN A 276 -13.14 -1.88 1.59
N THR A 277 -12.97 -0.66 1.13
CA THR A 277 -11.67 -0.02 1.05
C THR A 277 -11.21 0.33 2.46
N THR A 278 -10.12 -0.26 2.91
CA THR A 278 -9.46 0.06 4.17
C THR A 278 -8.12 0.70 3.89
N ASN A 279 -7.80 1.74 4.65
CA ASN A 279 -6.49 2.36 4.65
C ASN A 279 -5.48 1.29 5.10
N GLN A 280 -4.44 1.07 4.29
CA GLN A 280 -3.35 0.19 4.63
C GLN A 280 -2.20 1.01 5.22
N ASP A 281 -1.35 0.35 6.00
CA ASP A 281 -0.08 0.93 6.48
C ASP A 281 0.95 1.18 5.36
N GLY A 282 0.59 0.89 4.10
CA GLY A 282 1.40 1.21 2.94
C GLY A 282 1.07 2.60 2.42
N VAL A 283 2.09 3.36 2.05
CA VAL A 283 1.90 4.61 1.31
C VAL A 283 2.94 4.67 0.23
N ARG A 284 2.55 5.21 -0.93
CA ARG A 284 3.45 5.29 -2.08
C ARG A 284 3.58 6.73 -2.56
N LEU A 285 4.82 7.18 -2.70
CA LEU A 285 5.14 8.39 -3.44
C LEU A 285 4.81 8.19 -4.92
N THR A 286 4.12 9.14 -5.50
CA THR A 286 3.79 9.20 -6.92
C THR A 286 4.48 10.43 -7.48
N GLN A 287 5.34 10.26 -8.48
CA GLN A 287 5.92 11.40 -9.21
C GLN A 287 4.88 12.01 -10.15
#